data_AF-A0A2K6MSH8-F1
#
_entry.id   AF-A0A2K6MSH8-F1
#
_cell.length_a   1.000
_cell.length_b   1.000
_cell.length_c   1.000
_cell.angle_alpha   90.00
_cell.angle_beta   90.00
_cell.angle_gamma   90.00
#
_symmetry.space_group_name_H-M   'P 1'
#
loop_
_entity.id
_entity.type
_entity.pdbx_description
1 polymer ?
#
loop_
_entity_poly.entity_id
_entity_poly.type
_entity_poly.pdbx_seq_one_letter_code
_entity_poly.pdbx_strand_id
1 'polypeptide(L)'
;RHSPASASRVAGTTGLMHCASAAMFMVRNGNGTACIMANFSAAFSVNYDTKSGPKNMTFDLPSDAKVVLNSSSCGKENTSNPSLVIAFGRGQTLTLNFTRNATRYSVQLMSFVYNLSDTHLFPNASSKEIKTVESITDIRADIDKKYRCVSGTQVHMNNVTVTLHDATIQAYLSNSNFSREETRCEQDRPSPTTAPPPAPPSPSPSPVPESPSVDKYNVSGTNGTCLLASMGLQLNLTYERKDNTTVTRLLNINPNKTLASGSCGAHLVTLELHSEGTTVLLFQFGMNASSSRFFLQGIQLNTTLPDARDPAFKAANSSLRALQATVGNSYKCNAEEHVRVTKAFSVNIFKVWVQAFKVEGGQFGSVEECLLDENNMLIPIAVGGALAGLVLIVLIAYLVGRKRSHAGYQTI
;
A
#
# COMPACT_ATOMS: atom_id res chain seq x y z
N ARG A 1 63.80 6.36 -12.64
CA ARG A 1 63.57 6.32 -11.18
C ARG A 1 62.65 7.49 -10.83
N HIS A 2 61.35 7.32 -11.04
CA HIS A 2 60.33 7.08 -10.00
C HIS A 2 60.08 8.28 -9.09
N SER A 3 59.11 9.10 -9.50
CA SER A 3 58.24 9.87 -8.59
C SER A 3 57.27 8.91 -7.90
N PRO A 4 57.00 9.05 -6.59
CA PRO A 4 55.84 8.43 -5.98
C PRO A 4 54.66 9.41 -5.97
N ALA A 5 53.54 8.97 -6.55
CA ALA A 5 52.26 9.64 -6.47
C ALA A 5 51.64 9.48 -5.08
N SER A 6 51.11 10.58 -4.54
CA SER A 6 50.33 10.65 -3.31
C SER A 6 48.98 9.95 -3.50
N ALA A 7 48.74 8.87 -2.76
CA ALA A 7 47.46 8.17 -2.71
C ALA A 7 46.61 8.71 -1.55
N SER A 8 45.57 9.47 -1.88
CA SER A 8 44.55 9.93 -0.94
C SER A 8 43.65 8.74 -0.53
N ARG A 9 43.62 8.41 0.77
CA ARG A 9 42.73 7.39 1.34
C ARG A 9 41.32 7.97 1.47
N VAL A 10 40.41 7.55 0.60
CA VAL A 10 38.97 7.73 0.81
C VAL A 10 38.48 6.57 1.67
N ALA A 11 38.12 6.87 2.92
CA ALA A 11 37.43 5.94 3.80
C ALA A 11 35.99 5.78 3.32
N GLY A 12 35.70 4.70 2.61
CA GLY A 12 34.33 4.28 2.32
C GLY A 12 33.71 3.65 3.56
N THR A 13 32.82 4.36 4.23
CA THR A 13 31.91 3.78 5.22
C THR A 13 30.92 2.88 4.49
N THR A 14 31.15 1.57 4.58
CA THR A 14 30.19 0.53 4.20
C THR A 14 28.97 0.62 5.12
N GLY A 15 27.93 1.31 4.66
CA GLY A 15 26.59 1.18 5.21
C GLY A 15 26.08 -0.23 4.90
N LEU A 16 26.11 -1.11 5.89
CA LEU A 16 25.40 -2.40 5.86
C LEU A 16 23.91 -2.11 5.68
N MET A 17 23.41 -2.28 4.46
CA MET A 17 21.99 -2.51 4.20
C MET A 17 21.62 -3.82 4.89
N HIS A 18 20.98 -3.73 6.05
CA HIS A 18 20.36 -4.89 6.70
C HIS A 18 19.17 -5.30 5.82
N CYS A 19 19.26 -6.46 5.17
CA CYS A 19 18.07 -7.10 4.63
C CYS A 19 17.12 -7.43 5.79
N ALA A 20 15.88 -6.95 5.71
CA ALA A 20 14.82 -7.36 6.63
C ALA A 20 14.62 -8.88 6.55
N SER A 21 15.09 -9.61 7.56
CA SER A 21 14.90 -11.06 7.68
C SER A 21 13.51 -11.35 8.26
N ALA A 22 12.73 -12.23 7.62
CA ALA A 22 11.43 -12.67 8.11
C ALA A 22 11.55 -13.27 9.53
N ALA A 23 10.67 -12.84 10.44
CA ALA A 23 10.68 -13.24 11.84
C ALA A 23 9.49 -14.16 12.14
N MET A 24 9.76 -15.24 12.87
CA MET A 24 8.75 -16.22 13.27
C MET A 24 8.26 -15.97 14.70
N PHE A 25 6.97 -15.70 14.82
CA PHE A 25 6.26 -15.45 16.06
C PHE A 25 5.29 -16.60 16.36
N MET A 26 5.27 -17.04 17.61
CA MET A 26 4.45 -18.17 18.03
C MET A 26 3.81 -17.89 19.40
N VAL A 27 2.50 -18.09 19.50
CA VAL A 27 1.75 -18.02 20.75
C VAL A 27 1.31 -19.43 21.12
N ARG A 28 1.59 -19.85 22.35
CA ARG A 28 1.26 -21.17 22.88
C ARG A 28 0.27 -21.06 24.03
N ASN A 29 -0.58 -22.07 24.18
CA ASN A 29 -1.45 -22.20 25.34
C ASN A 29 -0.66 -22.75 26.54
N GLY A 30 -1.31 -22.85 27.71
CA GLY A 30 -0.69 -23.39 28.93
C GLY A 30 -0.19 -24.83 28.80
N ASN A 31 -0.68 -25.58 27.80
CA ASN A 31 -0.27 -26.97 27.51
C ASN A 31 0.88 -27.04 26.50
N GLY A 32 1.41 -25.91 26.04
CA GLY A 32 2.50 -25.83 25.07
C GLY A 32 2.08 -25.96 23.61
N THR A 33 0.80 -26.16 23.29
CA THR A 33 0.30 -26.21 21.91
C THR A 33 0.26 -24.81 21.32
N ALA A 34 0.84 -24.61 20.14
CA ALA A 34 0.77 -23.33 19.44
C ALA A 34 -0.64 -23.11 18.89
N CYS A 35 -1.19 -21.93 19.14
CA CYS A 35 -2.52 -21.50 18.69
C CYS A 35 -2.44 -20.37 17.65
N ILE A 36 -1.31 -19.65 17.62
CA ILE A 36 -0.99 -18.65 16.60
C ILE A 36 0.45 -18.90 16.14
N MET A 37 0.65 -18.92 14.83
CA MET A 37 1.96 -18.88 14.20
C MET A 37 1.93 -17.80 13.12
N ALA A 38 2.91 -16.91 13.15
CA ALA A 38 3.03 -15.85 12.16
C ALA A 38 4.49 -15.70 11.77
N ASN A 39 4.78 -15.77 10.47
CA ASN A 39 6.10 -15.55 9.91
C ASN A 39 5.99 -14.44 8.89
N PHE A 40 6.63 -13.30 9.14
CA PHE A 40 6.62 -12.18 8.22
C PHE A 40 7.79 -11.25 8.51
N SER A 41 8.14 -10.42 7.53
CA SER A 41 8.87 -9.18 7.75
C SER A 41 7.86 -8.02 7.73
N ALA A 42 8.17 -6.91 8.40
CA ALA A 42 7.31 -5.75 8.37
C ALA A 42 8.11 -4.45 8.26
N ALA A 43 7.57 -3.49 7.52
CA ALA A 43 8.07 -2.12 7.45
C ALA A 43 7.01 -1.17 8.03
N PHE A 44 7.47 -0.17 8.77
CA PHE A 44 6.62 0.82 9.43
C PHE A 44 6.99 2.20 8.88
N SER A 45 5.99 2.95 8.38
CA SER A 45 6.13 4.33 7.94
C SER A 45 5.27 5.21 8.83
N VAL A 46 5.88 6.07 9.64
CA VAL A 46 5.22 6.89 10.67
C VAL A 46 5.47 8.37 10.38
N ASN A 47 4.39 9.12 10.17
CA ASN A 47 4.45 10.57 10.06
C ASN A 47 4.24 11.21 11.44
N TYR A 48 5.25 11.91 11.98
CA TYR A 48 5.23 12.50 13.31
C TYR A 48 5.63 13.98 13.28
N ASP A 49 5.14 14.74 14.26
CA ASP A 49 5.41 16.18 14.33
C ASP A 49 6.74 16.48 15.04
N THR A 50 7.49 17.43 14.50
CA THR A 50 8.68 18.01 15.14
C THR A 50 8.49 19.51 15.32
N LYS A 51 9.36 20.17 16.09
CA LYS A 51 9.34 21.63 16.21
C LYS A 51 9.54 22.36 14.87
N SER A 52 10.12 21.68 13.88
CA SER A 52 10.35 22.17 12.51
C SER A 52 9.26 21.79 11.50
N GLY A 53 8.19 21.12 11.94
CA GLY A 53 7.11 20.61 11.08
C GLY A 53 7.01 19.08 11.05
N PRO A 54 6.05 18.52 10.30
CA PRO A 54 5.85 17.07 10.21
C PRO A 54 7.01 16.40 9.46
N LYS A 55 7.40 15.21 9.93
CA LYS A 55 8.47 14.40 9.37
C LYS A 55 8.01 12.95 9.24
N ASN A 56 8.37 12.31 8.14
CA ASN A 56 8.14 10.88 7.97
C ASN A 56 9.37 10.08 8.42
N MET A 57 9.16 8.98 9.14
CA MET A 57 10.18 8.00 9.48
C MET A 57 9.76 6.62 9.01
N THR A 58 10.69 5.92 8.35
CA THR A 58 10.49 4.52 7.94
C THR A 58 11.52 3.63 8.63
N PHE A 59 11.08 2.50 9.17
CA PHE A 59 11.96 1.49 9.78
C PHE A 59 11.34 0.10 9.67
N ASP A 60 12.18 -0.94 9.68
CA ASP A 60 11.76 -2.32 9.60
C ASP A 60 11.59 -2.97 10.98
N LEU A 61 10.82 -4.04 11.03
CA LEU A 61 10.71 -4.92 12.19
C LEU A 61 12.09 -5.56 12.44
N PRO A 62 12.72 -5.28 13.58
CA PRO A 62 14.05 -5.78 13.84
C PRO A 62 14.02 -7.27 14.17
N SER A 63 15.15 -7.95 13.95
CA SER A 63 15.30 -9.38 14.20
C SER A 63 15.23 -9.78 15.67
N ASP A 64 15.38 -8.82 16.58
CA ASP A 64 15.26 -9.01 18.03
C ASP A 64 13.81 -8.83 18.55
N ALA A 65 12.83 -8.61 17.67
CA ALA A 65 11.42 -8.52 18.01
C ALA A 65 10.93 -9.82 18.71
N LYS A 66 10.12 -9.67 19.77
CA LYS A 66 9.64 -10.80 20.59
C LYS A 66 8.14 -10.75 20.82
N VAL A 67 7.56 -11.94 20.94
CA VAL A 67 6.18 -12.11 21.41
C VAL A 67 6.09 -11.70 22.88
N VAL A 68 5.17 -10.79 23.19
CA VAL A 68 4.85 -10.39 24.56
C VAL A 68 3.91 -11.43 25.16
N LEU A 69 4.47 -12.38 25.92
CA LEU A 69 3.73 -13.54 26.45
C LEU A 69 2.53 -13.17 27.32
N ASN A 70 2.62 -12.09 28.11
CA ASN A 70 1.53 -11.68 29.00
C ASN A 70 0.38 -10.98 28.27
N SER A 71 0.62 -10.46 27.07
CA SER A 71 -0.37 -9.72 26.26
C SER A 71 -0.87 -10.52 25.06
N SER A 72 -0.11 -11.55 24.65
CA SER A 72 -0.50 -12.51 23.62
C SER A 72 -1.29 -13.65 24.24
N SER A 73 -2.37 -14.05 23.59
CA SER A 73 -3.27 -15.09 24.12
C SER A 73 -3.78 -15.98 23.01
N CYS A 74 -4.02 -17.25 23.34
CA CYS A 74 -4.76 -18.16 22.48
C CYS A 74 -6.27 -17.92 22.49
N GLY A 75 -6.73 -16.97 23.31
CA GLY A 75 -8.14 -16.80 23.59
C GLY A 75 -8.70 -18.02 24.33
N LYS A 76 -10.01 -18.04 24.48
CA LYS A 76 -10.79 -19.14 25.05
C LYS A 76 -12.03 -19.30 24.19
N GLU A 77 -12.40 -20.56 23.96
CA GLU A 77 -13.54 -20.88 23.11
C GLU A 77 -14.80 -20.13 23.59
N ASN A 78 -15.47 -19.44 22.66
CA ASN A 78 -16.69 -18.66 22.87
C ASN A 78 -16.62 -17.49 23.87
N THR A 79 -15.44 -17.14 24.38
CA THR A 79 -15.29 -16.09 25.41
C THR A 79 -14.25 -15.03 25.06
N SER A 80 -13.17 -15.38 24.38
CA SER A 80 -12.17 -14.41 23.94
C SER A 80 -11.45 -14.90 22.69
N ASN A 81 -11.13 -13.98 21.79
CA ASN A 81 -10.38 -14.31 20.59
C ASN A 81 -8.87 -14.32 20.86
N PRO A 82 -8.09 -15.06 20.05
CA PRO A 82 -6.65 -15.03 20.10
C PRO A 82 -6.08 -13.65 19.75
N SER A 83 -4.97 -13.29 20.38
CA SER A 83 -4.21 -12.07 20.13
C SER A 83 -2.72 -12.39 20.04
N LEU A 84 -2.03 -11.77 19.09
CA LEU A 84 -0.57 -11.80 18.99
C LEU A 84 -0.06 -10.38 19.21
N VAL A 85 0.80 -10.21 20.21
CA VAL A 85 1.43 -8.93 20.55
C VAL A 85 2.94 -9.09 20.42
N ILE A 86 3.56 -8.29 19.55
CA ILE A 86 4.99 -8.31 19.25
C ILE A 86 5.60 -7.00 19.73
N ALA A 87 6.55 -7.06 20.65
CA ALA A 87 7.30 -5.89 21.11
C ALA A 87 8.69 -5.87 20.49
N PHE A 88 9.17 -4.67 20.19
CA PHE A 88 10.48 -4.43 19.64
C PHE A 88 10.93 -2.98 19.92
N GLY A 89 12.21 -2.72 19.69
CA GLY A 89 12.80 -1.40 19.93
C GLY A 89 12.59 -0.88 21.35
N ARG A 90 12.46 0.44 21.51
CA ARG A 90 12.29 1.12 22.81
C ARG A 90 10.83 1.44 23.11
N GLY A 91 9.98 0.42 23.07
CA GLY A 91 8.57 0.52 23.44
C GLY A 91 7.62 0.60 22.25
N GLN A 92 7.99 0.01 21.11
CA GLN A 92 7.08 -0.21 20.00
C GLN A 92 6.39 -1.56 20.15
N THR A 93 5.12 -1.65 19.77
CA THR A 93 4.35 -2.90 19.83
C THR A 93 3.39 -3.02 18.66
N LEU A 94 3.43 -4.15 17.96
CA LEU A 94 2.47 -4.52 16.92
C LEU A 94 1.52 -5.60 17.47
N THR A 95 0.22 -5.33 17.39
CA THR A 95 -0.83 -6.22 17.88
C THR A 95 -1.72 -6.67 16.72
N LEU A 96 -1.96 -7.97 16.64
CA LEU A 96 -2.86 -8.63 15.71
C LEU A 96 -3.97 -9.30 16.52
N ASN A 97 -5.18 -8.78 16.44
CA ASN A 97 -6.36 -9.38 17.07
C ASN A 97 -7.11 -10.22 16.03
N PHE A 98 -7.28 -11.49 16.36
CA PHE A 98 -7.94 -12.43 15.46
C PHE A 98 -9.44 -12.49 15.76
N THR A 99 -10.21 -12.95 14.79
CA THR A 99 -11.58 -13.39 14.97
C THR A 99 -11.85 -14.55 14.03
N ARG A 100 -12.90 -15.33 14.29
CA ARG A 100 -13.33 -16.39 13.39
C ARG A 100 -14.84 -16.50 13.31
N ASN A 101 -15.32 -17.03 12.20
CA ASN A 101 -16.66 -17.56 12.05
C ASN A 101 -16.57 -19.06 11.70
N ALA A 102 -17.67 -19.65 11.24
CA ALA A 102 -17.72 -21.07 10.90
C ALA A 102 -16.79 -21.50 9.75
N THR A 103 -16.40 -20.57 8.86
CA THR A 103 -15.66 -20.90 7.62
C THR A 103 -14.30 -20.25 7.52
N ARG A 104 -14.06 -19.14 8.21
CA ARG A 104 -12.86 -18.31 8.08
C ARG A 104 -12.39 -17.73 9.41
N TYR A 105 -11.10 -17.45 9.50
CA TYR A 105 -10.54 -16.52 10.48
C TYR A 105 -9.95 -15.29 9.77
N SER A 106 -9.86 -14.19 10.51
CA SER A 106 -9.24 -12.96 10.03
C SER A 106 -8.51 -12.23 11.14
N VAL A 107 -7.59 -11.35 10.76
CA VAL A 107 -7.06 -10.31 11.65
C VAL A 107 -8.09 -9.17 11.62
N GLN A 108 -8.98 -9.15 12.60
CA GLN A 108 -10.06 -8.17 12.68
C GLN A 108 -9.53 -6.76 12.87
N LEU A 109 -8.53 -6.62 13.74
CA LEU A 109 -7.97 -5.34 14.12
C LEU A 109 -6.46 -5.52 14.27
N MET A 110 -5.71 -4.69 13.57
CA MET A 110 -4.28 -4.52 13.77
C MET A 110 -4.05 -3.19 14.47
N SER A 111 -3.26 -3.20 15.55
CA SER A 111 -2.91 -2.00 16.30
C SER A 111 -1.40 -1.84 16.38
N PHE A 112 -0.92 -0.61 16.25
CA PHE A 112 0.47 -0.26 16.39
C PHE A 112 0.66 0.80 17.47
N VAL A 113 1.50 0.48 18.45
CA VAL A 113 1.91 1.38 19.51
C VAL A 113 3.34 1.83 19.22
N TYR A 114 3.58 3.14 19.20
CA TYR A 114 4.92 3.70 19.03
C TYR A 114 5.23 4.78 20.06
N ASN A 115 6.46 4.72 20.57
CA ASN A 115 6.98 5.62 21.57
C ASN A 115 7.74 6.78 20.92
N LEU A 116 7.17 8.00 20.94
CA LEU A 116 7.84 9.20 20.40
C LEU A 116 9.02 9.68 21.25
N SER A 117 9.20 9.16 22.47
CA SER A 117 10.41 9.42 23.27
C SER A 117 11.66 8.73 22.71
N ASP A 118 11.52 7.76 21.79
CA ASP A 118 12.65 7.08 21.19
C ASP A 118 13.36 8.00 20.18
N THR A 119 14.42 8.67 20.63
CA THR A 119 15.18 9.62 19.80
C THR A 119 15.95 8.97 18.65
N HIS A 120 16.12 7.65 18.63
CA HIS A 120 16.75 6.96 17.49
C HIS A 120 15.79 6.85 16.31
N LEU A 121 14.50 6.60 16.57
CA LEU A 121 13.46 6.51 15.55
C LEU A 121 12.81 7.88 15.29
N PHE A 122 12.55 8.66 16.34
CA PHE A 122 11.82 9.92 16.28
C PHE A 122 12.64 11.10 16.82
N PRO A 123 13.77 11.45 16.16
CA PRO A 123 14.58 12.60 16.57
C PRO A 123 13.77 13.90 16.48
N ASN A 124 13.88 14.74 17.51
CA ASN A 124 13.21 16.04 17.60
C ASN A 124 11.67 16.00 17.57
N ALA A 125 11.06 14.88 17.95
CA ALA A 125 9.61 14.80 18.14
C ALA A 125 9.10 15.92 19.06
N SER A 126 7.97 16.53 18.68
CA SER A 126 7.35 17.63 19.41
C SER A 126 6.76 17.20 20.75
N SER A 127 6.30 15.94 20.84
CA SER A 127 5.83 15.29 22.05
C SER A 127 6.66 14.04 22.35
N LYS A 128 6.60 13.59 23.61
CA LYS A 128 7.26 12.38 24.13
C LYS A 128 6.28 11.26 24.47
N GLU A 129 5.05 11.38 23.97
CA GLU A 129 3.96 10.48 24.30
C GLU A 129 4.08 9.13 23.58
N ILE A 130 3.40 8.13 24.12
CA ILE A 130 3.18 6.86 23.45
C ILE A 130 1.87 6.98 22.68
N LYS A 131 1.91 6.74 21.37
CA LYS A 131 0.73 6.78 20.51
C LYS A 131 0.30 5.38 20.13
N THR A 132 -1.02 5.18 20.11
CA THR A 132 -1.65 3.94 19.64
C THR A 132 -2.52 4.28 18.43
N VAL A 133 -2.33 3.53 17.34
CA VAL A 133 -3.17 3.59 16.15
C VAL A 133 -3.71 2.19 15.85
N GLU A 134 -4.85 2.11 15.18
CA GLU A 134 -5.50 0.85 14.86
C GLU A 134 -6.25 0.93 13.53
N SER A 135 -6.38 -0.21 12.86
CA SER A 135 -7.17 -0.34 11.64
C SER A 135 -7.62 -1.78 11.41
N ILE A 136 -8.74 -1.92 10.71
CA ILE A 136 -9.21 -3.22 10.24
C ILE A 136 -8.33 -3.71 9.09
N THR A 137 -8.23 -5.02 8.91
CA THR A 137 -7.39 -5.61 7.85
C THR A 137 -8.18 -6.49 6.90
N ASP A 138 -7.61 -6.72 5.72
CA ASP A 138 -8.07 -7.67 4.71
C ASP A 138 -7.43 -9.07 4.86
N ILE A 139 -6.56 -9.26 5.87
CA ILE A 139 -5.88 -10.52 6.15
C ILE A 139 -6.89 -11.54 6.68
N ARG A 140 -7.19 -12.55 5.87
CA ARG A 140 -8.14 -13.62 6.18
C ARG A 140 -7.79 -14.90 5.46
N ALA A 141 -8.11 -16.03 6.08
CA ALA A 141 -8.00 -17.34 5.47
C ALA A 141 -9.14 -18.25 5.91
N ASP A 142 -9.36 -19.32 5.15
CA ASP A 142 -10.30 -20.37 5.56
C ASP A 142 -9.78 -21.08 6.81
N ILE A 143 -10.69 -21.59 7.64
CA ILE A 143 -10.32 -22.43 8.79
C ILE A 143 -9.47 -23.61 8.30
N ASP A 144 -8.49 -24.02 9.10
CA ASP A 144 -7.50 -25.05 8.77
C ASP A 144 -6.59 -24.75 7.56
N LYS A 145 -6.52 -23.50 7.08
CA LYS A 145 -5.53 -23.04 6.10
C LYS A 145 -4.63 -21.95 6.67
N LYS A 146 -3.40 -21.86 6.18
CA LYS A 146 -2.52 -20.71 6.46
C LYS A 146 -2.82 -19.58 5.48
N TYR A 147 -2.86 -18.35 5.94
CA TYR A 147 -2.77 -17.19 5.07
C TYR A 147 -1.36 -17.08 4.51
N ARG A 148 -1.20 -16.83 3.20
CA ARG A 148 0.10 -16.57 2.57
C ARG A 148 0.04 -15.37 1.63
N CYS A 149 0.96 -14.41 1.79
CA CYS A 149 1.09 -13.25 0.91
C CYS A 149 2.55 -12.83 0.70
N VAL A 150 3.04 -12.95 -0.53
CA VAL A 150 4.41 -12.63 -0.94
C VAL A 150 4.54 -11.18 -1.38
N SER A 151 3.60 -10.68 -2.19
CA SER A 151 3.61 -9.32 -2.79
C SER A 151 3.53 -8.19 -1.77
N GLY A 152 3.22 -8.50 -0.51
CA GLY A 152 3.18 -7.57 0.61
C GLY A 152 1.80 -6.95 0.83
N THR A 153 1.39 -6.84 2.09
CA THR A 153 0.07 -6.34 2.52
C THR A 153 0.24 -5.03 3.28
N GLN A 154 -0.37 -3.96 2.79
CA GLN A 154 -0.29 -2.63 3.40
C GLN A 154 -1.53 -2.31 4.23
N VAL A 155 -1.34 -2.03 5.51
CA VAL A 155 -2.38 -1.62 6.45
C VAL A 155 -2.16 -0.15 6.83
N HIS A 156 -3.11 0.70 6.44
CA HIS A 156 -3.08 2.13 6.70
C HIS A 156 -3.84 2.46 7.99
N MET A 157 -3.18 3.18 8.90
CA MET A 157 -3.64 3.52 10.25
C MET A 157 -3.39 5.01 10.56
N ASN A 158 -4.29 5.89 10.10
CA ASN A 158 -4.15 7.35 10.31
C ASN A 158 -2.82 7.91 9.76
N ASN A 159 -1.85 8.21 10.62
CA ASN A 159 -0.54 8.74 10.26
C ASN A 159 0.55 7.66 10.13
N VAL A 160 0.17 6.38 10.19
CA VAL A 160 1.07 5.23 10.09
C VAL A 160 0.63 4.30 8.96
N THR A 161 1.59 3.78 8.21
CA THR A 161 1.41 2.65 7.31
C THR A 161 2.29 1.49 7.78
N VAL A 162 1.69 0.31 7.92
CA VAL A 162 2.39 -0.95 8.21
C VAL A 162 2.34 -1.82 6.98
N THR A 163 3.49 -2.24 6.47
CA THR A 163 3.60 -3.14 5.32
C THR A 163 4.14 -4.49 5.79
N LEU A 164 3.37 -5.56 5.65
CA LEU A 164 3.84 -6.92 5.92
C LEU A 164 4.35 -7.54 4.62
N HIS A 165 5.55 -8.12 4.61
CA HIS A 165 6.13 -8.82 3.45
C HIS A 165 6.38 -10.29 3.75
N ASP A 166 6.19 -11.14 2.72
CA ASP A 166 6.24 -12.61 2.79
C ASP A 166 5.50 -13.16 4.02
N ALA A 167 4.27 -12.68 4.20
CA ALA A 167 3.47 -12.95 5.37
C ALA A 167 2.82 -14.33 5.28
N THR A 168 3.17 -15.21 6.22
CA THR A 168 2.52 -16.49 6.48
C THR A 168 1.91 -16.46 7.87
N ILE A 169 0.59 -16.40 7.99
CA ILE A 169 -0.12 -16.23 9.27
C ILE A 169 -1.16 -17.33 9.42
N GLN A 170 -1.23 -17.91 10.61
CA GLN A 170 -2.30 -18.82 10.98
C GLN A 170 -2.67 -18.64 12.44
N ALA A 171 -3.97 -18.62 12.72
CA ALA A 171 -4.55 -18.64 14.05
C ALA A 171 -5.46 -19.86 14.20
N TYR A 172 -5.84 -20.16 15.45
CA TYR A 172 -6.68 -21.31 15.81
C TYR A 172 -6.06 -22.65 15.38
N LEU A 173 -4.73 -22.79 15.52
CA LEU A 173 -4.03 -24.01 15.15
C LEU A 173 -4.43 -25.20 16.04
N SER A 174 -4.63 -26.35 15.40
CA SER A 174 -4.89 -27.63 16.09
C SER A 174 -3.59 -28.40 16.38
N ASN A 175 -2.55 -28.28 15.53
CA ASN A 175 -1.39 -29.20 15.51
C ASN A 175 -0.01 -28.54 15.62
N SER A 176 0.12 -27.37 16.28
CA SER A 176 1.40 -26.64 16.49
C SER A 176 2.30 -26.47 15.25
N ASN A 177 1.73 -26.55 14.06
CA ASN A 177 2.42 -26.40 12.78
C ASN A 177 1.47 -25.74 11.79
N PHE A 178 2.04 -25.03 10.81
CA PHE A 178 1.26 -24.45 9.73
C PHE A 178 0.52 -25.53 8.95
N SER A 179 -0.70 -25.21 8.52
CA SER A 179 -1.45 -26.05 7.61
C SER A 179 -0.72 -26.25 6.29
N ARG A 180 -0.97 -27.42 5.68
CA ARG A 180 -0.44 -27.74 4.35
C ARG A 180 -1.10 -26.89 3.28
N GLU A 181 -2.41 -26.71 3.38
CA GLU A 181 -3.18 -25.86 2.50
C GLU A 181 -3.02 -24.38 2.87
N GLU A 182 -3.11 -23.52 1.85
CA GLU A 182 -2.97 -22.08 1.99
C GLU A 182 -4.13 -21.32 1.32
N THR A 183 -4.49 -20.19 1.93
CA THR A 183 -5.29 -19.15 1.30
C THR A 183 -4.32 -18.04 0.90
N ARG A 184 -4.20 -17.78 -0.41
CA ARG A 184 -3.34 -16.72 -0.93
C ARG A 184 -4.05 -15.37 -0.87
N CYS A 185 -3.29 -14.30 -0.66
CA CYS A 185 -3.80 -12.94 -0.85
C CYS A 185 -4.09 -12.68 -2.33
N GLU A 186 -4.98 -11.73 -2.60
CA GLU A 186 -5.34 -11.36 -3.98
C GLU A 186 -4.14 -10.77 -4.74
N GLN A 187 -3.20 -10.16 -4.02
CA GLN A 187 -1.96 -9.57 -4.53
C GLN A 187 -0.97 -10.61 -5.08
N ASP A 188 -1.08 -11.87 -4.66
CA ASP A 188 -0.25 -12.98 -5.16
C ASP A 188 -0.93 -13.75 -6.30
N ARG A 189 -2.17 -13.39 -6.62
CA ARG A 189 -2.92 -14.08 -7.67
C ARG A 189 -2.29 -13.72 -9.02
N PRO A 190 -1.93 -14.71 -9.85
CA PRO A 190 -1.35 -14.42 -11.15
C PRO A 190 -2.31 -13.55 -11.95
N SER A 191 -1.85 -12.36 -12.32
CA SER A 191 -2.52 -11.51 -13.29
C SER A 191 -2.61 -12.29 -14.61
N PRO A 192 -3.75 -12.31 -15.32
CA PRO A 192 -3.91 -13.12 -16.52
C PRO A 192 -2.93 -12.68 -17.61
N THR A 193 -1.99 -13.56 -17.94
CA THR A 193 -1.06 -13.39 -19.06
C THR A 193 -1.81 -13.54 -20.39
N THR A 194 -2.02 -12.45 -21.11
CA THR A 194 -2.54 -12.45 -22.48
C THR A 194 -1.43 -12.86 -23.45
N ALA A 195 -1.42 -14.13 -23.88
CA ALA A 195 -0.80 -14.56 -25.14
C ALA A 195 -1.89 -14.55 -26.23
N PRO A 196 -1.60 -14.13 -27.48
CA PRO A 196 -2.60 -14.09 -28.55
C PRO A 196 -2.89 -15.49 -29.11
N PRO A 197 -4.16 -15.97 -29.14
CA PRO A 197 -4.50 -17.21 -29.84
C PRO A 197 -5.39 -16.99 -31.07
N PRO A 198 -5.32 -17.89 -32.08
CA PRO A 198 -6.23 -17.91 -33.21
C PRO A 198 -7.66 -18.25 -32.78
N ALA A 199 -8.65 -17.71 -33.49
CA ALA A 199 -10.07 -17.77 -33.15
C ALA A 199 -10.71 -19.17 -33.21
N PRO A 200 -11.50 -19.53 -32.19
CA PRO A 200 -12.71 -20.35 -32.34
C PRO A 200 -13.96 -19.65 -31.74
N PRO A 201 -15.18 -20.11 -32.08
CA PRO A 201 -16.40 -19.33 -31.94
C PRO A 201 -16.88 -19.15 -30.50
N SER A 202 -17.34 -17.93 -30.27
CA SER A 202 -17.82 -17.32 -29.03
C SER A 202 -19.02 -18.05 -28.38
N PRO A 203 -18.97 -18.35 -27.07
CA PRO A 203 -20.12 -18.27 -26.20
C PRO A 203 -20.25 -16.84 -25.65
N SER A 204 -21.44 -16.27 -25.84
CA SER A 204 -21.83 -14.92 -25.40
C SER A 204 -21.44 -14.61 -23.95
N PRO A 205 -20.68 -13.53 -23.68
CA PRO A 205 -20.39 -13.11 -22.32
C PRO A 205 -21.59 -12.36 -21.72
N SER A 206 -21.99 -12.77 -20.52
CA SER A 206 -22.80 -11.93 -19.63
C SER A 206 -22.06 -10.61 -19.34
N PRO A 207 -22.79 -9.50 -19.15
CA PRO A 207 -22.21 -8.16 -19.11
C PRO A 207 -21.24 -7.99 -17.94
N VAL A 208 -19.98 -7.72 -18.26
CA VAL A 208 -19.00 -7.16 -17.32
C VAL A 208 -19.53 -5.78 -16.89
N PRO A 209 -19.53 -5.42 -15.60
CA PRO A 209 -19.90 -4.08 -15.16
C PRO A 209 -19.07 -3.03 -15.92
N GLU A 210 -19.74 -2.10 -16.61
CA GLU A 210 -19.08 -1.05 -17.39
C GLU A 210 -18.18 -0.20 -16.50
N SER A 211 -16.87 -0.29 -16.72
CA SER A 211 -15.89 0.68 -16.21
C SER A 211 -16.30 2.09 -16.68
N PRO A 212 -16.26 3.12 -15.81
CA PRO A 212 -16.71 4.45 -16.19
C PRO A 212 -15.88 5.01 -17.35
N SER A 213 -16.51 5.82 -18.21
CA SER A 213 -15.84 6.48 -19.31
C SER A 213 -14.82 7.50 -18.79
N VAL A 214 -13.65 7.53 -19.44
CA VAL A 214 -12.58 8.49 -19.14
C VAL A 214 -12.85 9.78 -19.88
N ASP A 215 -12.69 10.91 -19.19
CA ASP A 215 -12.88 12.23 -19.77
C ASP A 215 -11.77 13.20 -19.38
N LYS A 216 -11.63 14.27 -20.16
CA LYS A 216 -10.57 15.26 -20.04
C LYS A 216 -11.12 16.56 -19.48
N TYR A 217 -10.54 16.98 -18.37
CA TYR A 217 -10.86 18.23 -17.68
C TYR A 217 -9.69 19.20 -17.78
N ASN A 218 -10.01 20.47 -18.00
CA ASN A 218 -9.05 21.55 -18.08
C ASN A 218 -9.54 22.74 -17.24
N VAL A 219 -8.68 23.29 -16.39
CA VAL A 219 -8.95 24.51 -15.64
C VAL A 219 -7.87 25.53 -15.95
N SER A 220 -8.32 26.69 -16.43
CA SER A 220 -7.46 27.82 -16.77
C SER A 220 -7.84 29.05 -15.94
N GLY A 221 -6.82 29.77 -15.49
CA GLY A 221 -6.95 31.03 -14.77
C GLY A 221 -6.33 32.19 -15.55
N THR A 222 -6.09 33.29 -14.86
CA THR A 222 -5.47 34.49 -15.45
C THR A 222 -4.04 34.26 -15.95
N ASN A 223 -3.31 33.35 -15.30
CA ASN A 223 -1.92 33.02 -15.62
C ASN A 223 -1.78 31.79 -16.54
N GLY A 224 -2.86 31.40 -17.23
CA GLY A 224 -2.91 30.21 -18.09
C GLY A 224 -3.50 28.98 -17.40
N THR A 225 -3.27 27.82 -18.01
CA THR A 225 -3.77 26.53 -17.49
C THR A 225 -3.08 26.15 -16.19
N CYS A 226 -3.86 25.77 -15.18
CA CYS A 226 -3.35 25.33 -13.89
C CYS A 226 -3.75 23.90 -13.54
N LEU A 227 -4.66 23.28 -14.29
CA LEU A 227 -5.04 21.88 -14.12
C LEU A 227 -5.30 21.24 -15.47
N LEU A 228 -4.70 20.08 -15.68
CA LEU A 228 -5.13 19.09 -16.67
C LEU A 228 -5.44 17.80 -15.94
N ALA A 229 -6.57 17.18 -16.25
CA ALA A 229 -6.92 15.87 -15.74
C ALA A 229 -7.55 15.03 -16.85
N SER A 230 -7.25 13.74 -16.87
CA SER A 230 -7.92 12.74 -17.70
C SER A 230 -8.22 11.57 -16.78
N MET A 231 -9.48 11.30 -16.47
CA MET A 231 -9.86 10.25 -15.51
C MET A 231 -11.30 9.79 -15.68
N GLY A 232 -11.56 8.53 -15.37
CA GLY A 232 -12.91 8.00 -15.18
C GLY A 232 -13.26 7.97 -13.69
N LEU A 233 -14.48 8.35 -13.33
CA LEU A 233 -14.89 8.50 -11.93
C LEU A 233 -16.13 7.66 -11.62
N GLN A 234 -16.08 6.92 -10.52
CA GLN A 234 -17.22 6.21 -9.95
C GLN A 234 -17.35 6.52 -8.46
N LEU A 235 -18.50 7.03 -8.07
CA LEU A 235 -18.85 7.36 -6.69
C LEU A 235 -19.43 6.12 -6.02
N ASN A 236 -18.91 5.78 -4.84
CA ASN A 236 -19.41 4.70 -4.01
C ASN A 236 -19.99 5.28 -2.71
N LEU A 237 -21.32 5.26 -2.61
CA LEU A 237 -22.11 5.92 -1.58
C LEU A 237 -22.84 4.87 -0.74
N THR A 238 -22.74 4.96 0.58
CA THR A 238 -23.50 4.11 1.50
C THR A 238 -24.46 4.95 2.32
N TYR A 239 -25.76 4.66 2.27
CA TYR A 239 -26.80 5.45 2.93
C TYR A 239 -27.98 4.58 3.38
N GLU A 240 -28.78 5.08 4.33
CA GLU A 240 -30.03 4.46 4.75
C GLU A 240 -31.18 4.90 3.85
N ARG A 241 -31.98 3.94 3.38
CA ARG A 241 -33.21 4.19 2.64
C ARG A 241 -34.38 4.46 3.58
N LYS A 242 -35.51 4.90 3.02
CA LYS A 242 -36.77 5.17 3.76
C LYS A 242 -37.34 3.96 4.50
N ASP A 243 -36.98 2.75 4.11
CA ASP A 243 -37.36 1.48 4.78
C ASP A 243 -36.39 1.07 5.90
N ASN A 244 -35.47 1.96 6.31
CA ASN A 244 -34.40 1.73 7.27
C ASN A 244 -33.37 0.66 6.86
N THR A 245 -33.29 0.31 5.56
CA THR A 245 -32.23 -0.55 5.05
C THR A 245 -31.01 0.27 4.61
N THR A 246 -29.80 -0.19 4.95
CA THR A 246 -28.56 0.41 4.44
C THR A 246 -28.22 -0.17 3.08
N VAL A 247 -28.02 0.70 2.08
CA VAL A 247 -27.61 0.33 0.73
C VAL A 247 -26.28 0.98 0.38
N THR A 248 -25.47 0.27 -0.41
CA THR A 248 -24.34 0.85 -1.13
C THR A 248 -24.70 1.03 -2.60
N ARG A 249 -24.58 2.25 -3.12
CA ARG A 249 -24.87 2.63 -4.51
C ARG A 249 -23.60 3.08 -5.21
N LEU A 250 -23.38 2.54 -6.41
CA LEU A 250 -22.33 2.99 -7.33
C LEU A 250 -22.94 3.95 -8.36
N LEU A 251 -22.32 5.12 -8.54
CA LEU A 251 -22.72 6.12 -9.52
C LEU A 251 -21.53 6.50 -10.38
N ASN A 252 -21.58 6.15 -11.66
CA ASN A 252 -20.58 6.56 -12.64
C ASN A 252 -20.81 8.03 -13.05
N ILE A 253 -19.75 8.82 -13.10
CA ILE A 253 -19.82 10.18 -13.66
C ILE A 253 -19.84 10.06 -15.18
N ASN A 254 -20.90 10.62 -15.80
CA ASN A 254 -21.04 10.61 -17.25
C ASN A 254 -20.49 11.92 -17.83
N PRO A 255 -19.42 11.87 -18.66
CA PRO A 255 -18.79 13.08 -19.17
C PRO A 255 -19.67 13.89 -20.12
N ASN A 256 -20.53 13.24 -20.90
CA ASN A 256 -21.45 13.93 -21.82
C ASN A 256 -22.48 14.79 -21.10
N LYS A 257 -22.64 14.60 -19.79
CA LYS A 257 -23.63 15.27 -18.95
C LYS A 257 -22.99 15.88 -17.70
N THR A 258 -21.68 16.08 -17.72
CA THR A 258 -20.94 16.70 -16.64
C THR A 258 -20.35 18.01 -17.13
N LEU A 259 -20.66 19.10 -16.43
CA LEU A 259 -20.02 20.39 -16.66
C LEU A 259 -18.85 20.54 -15.68
N ALA A 260 -17.64 20.74 -16.21
CA ALA A 260 -16.45 21.00 -15.43
C ALA A 260 -16.19 22.50 -15.29
N SER A 261 -15.85 22.92 -14.08
CA SER A 261 -15.38 24.27 -13.74
C SER A 261 -14.23 24.17 -12.73
N GLY A 262 -13.67 25.30 -12.31
CA GLY A 262 -12.57 25.28 -11.36
C GLY A 262 -11.95 26.63 -11.12
N SER A 263 -10.95 26.65 -10.26
CA SER A 263 -10.20 27.86 -9.93
C SER A 263 -8.70 27.58 -9.81
N CYS A 264 -7.91 28.56 -10.22
CA CYS A 264 -6.45 28.52 -10.13
C CYS A 264 -6.00 29.44 -9.00
N GLY A 265 -5.34 28.88 -8.00
CA GLY A 265 -4.68 29.62 -6.92
C GLY A 265 -3.24 29.19 -6.74
N ALA A 266 -2.45 30.01 -6.04
CA ALA A 266 -1.02 29.74 -5.82
C ALA A 266 -0.77 28.49 -4.94
N HIS A 267 -1.70 28.18 -4.04
CA HIS A 267 -1.58 27.05 -3.11
C HIS A 267 -2.73 26.05 -3.17
N LEU A 268 -3.80 26.40 -3.91
CA LEU A 268 -4.99 25.59 -4.05
C LEU A 268 -5.49 25.72 -5.50
N VAL A 269 -5.67 24.58 -6.16
CA VAL A 269 -6.33 24.48 -7.46
C VAL A 269 -7.57 23.60 -7.29
N THR A 270 -8.69 24.01 -7.89
CA THR A 270 -9.95 23.26 -7.77
C THR A 270 -10.45 22.77 -9.12
N LEU A 271 -11.03 21.58 -9.11
CA LEU A 271 -11.86 21.05 -10.19
C LEU A 271 -13.23 20.73 -9.62
N GLU A 272 -14.25 21.41 -10.12
CA GLU A 272 -15.63 21.22 -9.73
C GLU A 272 -16.39 20.59 -10.90
N LEU A 273 -17.05 19.47 -10.64
CA LEU A 273 -17.81 18.71 -11.61
C LEU A 273 -19.29 18.76 -11.21
N HIS A 274 -20.09 19.38 -12.07
CA HIS A 274 -21.54 19.38 -11.97
C HIS A 274 -22.08 18.26 -12.87
N SER A 275 -22.34 17.11 -12.26
CA SER A 275 -22.88 15.92 -12.94
C SER A 275 -24.42 15.96 -12.93
N GLU A 276 -25.06 14.98 -13.58
CA GLU A 276 -26.52 14.86 -13.63
C GLU A 276 -27.22 15.04 -12.27
N GLY A 277 -28.39 15.69 -12.32
CA GLY A 277 -29.21 15.99 -11.16
C GLY A 277 -28.65 17.16 -10.36
N THR A 278 -28.41 16.94 -9.07
CA THR A 278 -27.88 17.95 -8.12
C THR A 278 -26.51 17.55 -7.59
N THR A 279 -25.80 16.70 -8.32
CA THR A 279 -24.50 16.16 -7.92
C THR A 279 -23.39 17.15 -8.24
N VAL A 280 -22.75 17.69 -7.20
CA VAL A 280 -21.57 18.55 -7.28
C VAL A 280 -20.41 17.85 -6.58
N LEU A 281 -19.34 17.61 -7.34
CA LEU A 281 -18.12 16.97 -6.87
C LEU A 281 -16.94 17.93 -7.02
N LEU A 282 -16.32 18.29 -5.92
CA LEU A 282 -15.20 19.24 -5.86
C LEU A 282 -13.92 18.50 -5.47
N PHE A 283 -12.94 18.50 -6.36
CA PHE A 283 -11.56 18.09 -6.09
C PHE A 283 -10.71 19.31 -5.75
N GLN A 284 -9.91 19.19 -4.71
CA GLN A 284 -9.01 20.23 -4.22
C GLN A 284 -7.58 19.73 -4.27
N PHE A 285 -6.76 20.32 -5.13
CA PHE A 285 -5.34 20.02 -5.24
C PHE A 285 -4.56 21.06 -4.45
N GLY A 286 -3.78 20.58 -3.48
CA GLY A 286 -2.85 21.38 -2.70
C GLY A 286 -1.42 21.19 -3.21
N MET A 287 -0.55 22.14 -2.89
CA MET A 287 0.89 21.96 -3.09
C MET A 287 1.67 22.26 -1.81
N ASN A 288 2.76 21.54 -1.63
CA ASN A 288 3.77 21.87 -0.63
C ASN A 288 4.91 22.60 -1.35
N ALA A 289 5.05 23.90 -1.08
CA ALA A 289 6.06 24.75 -1.71
C ALA A 289 7.50 24.30 -1.37
N SER A 290 7.72 23.72 -0.19
CA SER A 290 9.05 23.29 0.24
C SER A 290 9.52 22.02 -0.47
N SER A 291 8.62 21.10 -0.80
CA SER A 291 8.94 19.87 -1.52
C SER A 291 8.64 19.95 -3.02
N SER A 292 8.08 21.08 -3.50
CA SER A 292 7.62 21.26 -4.87
C SER A 292 6.76 20.11 -5.37
N ARG A 293 5.87 19.58 -4.52
CA ARG A 293 4.94 18.49 -4.87
C ARG A 293 3.50 18.96 -4.72
N PHE A 294 2.66 18.61 -5.69
CA PHE A 294 1.22 18.74 -5.59
C PHE A 294 0.59 17.39 -5.22
N PHE A 295 -0.60 17.42 -4.64
CA PHE A 295 -1.38 16.24 -4.27
C PHE A 295 -2.86 16.60 -4.22
N LEU A 296 -3.72 15.59 -4.35
CA LEU A 296 -5.13 15.71 -4.03
C LEU A 296 -5.29 15.89 -2.52
N GLN A 297 -5.58 17.12 -2.10
CA GLN A 297 -5.76 17.53 -0.71
C GLN A 297 -7.16 17.22 -0.20
N GLY A 298 -8.17 17.32 -1.06
CA GLY A 298 -9.54 17.11 -0.61
C GLY A 298 -10.54 16.77 -1.70
N ILE A 299 -11.61 16.12 -1.27
CA ILE A 299 -12.80 15.84 -2.08
C ILE A 299 -14.01 16.28 -1.27
N GLN A 300 -14.94 16.98 -1.93
CA GLN A 300 -16.26 17.30 -1.37
C GLN A 300 -17.34 16.84 -2.35
N LEU A 301 -18.36 16.19 -1.83
CA LEU A 301 -19.54 15.75 -2.56
C LEU A 301 -20.78 16.38 -1.92
N ASN A 302 -21.63 16.94 -2.77
CA ASN A 302 -22.99 17.31 -2.43
C ASN A 302 -23.92 16.71 -3.49
N THR A 303 -24.88 15.88 -3.10
CA THR A 303 -25.82 15.25 -4.02
C THR A 303 -27.15 14.99 -3.34
N THR A 304 -28.19 14.73 -4.14
CA THR A 304 -29.52 14.34 -3.64
C THR A 304 -29.82 12.90 -4.02
N LEU A 305 -30.19 12.08 -3.04
CA LEU A 305 -30.55 10.67 -3.17
C LEU A 305 -32.06 10.50 -2.86
N PRO A 306 -32.93 10.39 -3.88
CA PRO A 306 -34.38 10.43 -3.68
C PRO A 306 -34.97 9.30 -2.81
N ASP A 307 -34.29 8.15 -2.82
CA ASP A 307 -34.65 6.93 -2.08
C ASP A 307 -34.04 6.88 -0.67
N ALA A 308 -33.11 7.78 -0.36
CA ALA A 308 -32.54 7.91 0.97
C ALA A 308 -33.59 8.41 1.97
N ARG A 309 -33.40 8.01 3.24
CA ARG A 309 -34.16 8.53 4.38
C ARG A 309 -33.98 10.04 4.51
N ASP A 310 -32.74 10.49 4.42
CA ASP A 310 -32.37 11.90 4.29
C ASP A 310 -31.90 12.16 2.84
N PRO A 311 -32.69 12.89 2.03
CA PRO A 311 -32.38 13.03 0.61
C PRO A 311 -31.07 13.77 0.34
N ALA A 312 -30.67 14.71 1.19
CA ALA A 312 -29.43 15.47 1.01
C ALA A 312 -28.24 14.67 1.53
N PHE A 313 -27.32 14.29 0.63
CA PHE A 313 -26.09 13.60 0.97
C PHE A 313 -24.88 14.52 0.79
N LYS A 314 -24.13 14.71 1.87
CA LYS A 314 -22.91 15.52 1.88
C LYS A 314 -21.76 14.74 2.48
N ALA A 315 -20.60 14.78 1.85
CA ALA A 315 -19.38 14.18 2.35
C ALA A 315 -18.18 15.04 1.96
N ALA A 316 -17.25 15.25 2.88
CA ALA A 316 -16.06 16.04 2.63
C ALA A 316 -14.86 15.52 3.41
N ASN A 317 -13.68 15.61 2.82
CA ASN A 317 -12.41 15.38 3.47
C ASN A 317 -11.38 16.33 2.86
N SER A 318 -10.65 17.07 3.69
CA SER A 318 -9.66 18.08 3.29
C SER A 318 -8.22 17.72 3.69
N SER A 319 -8.01 16.50 4.18
CA SER A 319 -6.71 15.99 4.67
C SER A 319 -6.19 14.81 3.84
N LEU A 320 -6.60 14.71 2.58
CA LEU A 320 -6.14 13.68 1.65
C LEU A 320 -4.71 13.97 1.18
N ARG A 321 -4.02 12.90 0.75
CA ARG A 321 -2.67 12.91 0.16
C ARG A 321 -2.57 11.86 -0.96
N ALA A 322 -3.50 11.92 -1.91
CA ALA A 322 -3.54 11.02 -3.07
C ALA A 322 -3.01 11.72 -4.34
N LEU A 323 -2.82 10.98 -5.44
CA LEU A 323 -2.45 11.52 -6.77
C LEU A 323 -1.26 12.50 -6.73
N GLN A 324 -0.20 12.13 -6.02
CA GLN A 324 0.92 13.01 -5.73
C GLN A 324 1.99 12.97 -6.82
N ALA A 325 2.43 14.14 -7.30
CA ALA A 325 3.56 14.26 -8.21
C ALA A 325 4.32 15.59 -8.01
N THR A 326 5.49 15.69 -8.63
CA THR A 326 6.30 16.93 -8.62
C THR A 326 5.61 18.02 -9.43
N VAL A 327 5.65 19.27 -8.97
CA VAL A 327 5.10 20.42 -9.68
C VAL A 327 5.82 20.59 -11.02
N GLY A 328 5.05 20.62 -12.11
CA GLY A 328 5.57 20.62 -13.49
C GLY A 328 5.56 19.23 -14.15
N ASN A 329 5.49 18.16 -13.36
CA ASN A 329 5.25 16.79 -13.83
C ASN A 329 3.75 16.45 -13.76
N SER A 330 3.36 15.33 -14.34
CA SER A 330 2.01 14.76 -14.30
C SER A 330 2.01 13.42 -13.56
N TYR A 331 0.99 13.17 -12.74
CA TYR A 331 0.75 11.87 -12.12
C TYR A 331 -0.08 11.00 -13.07
N LYS A 332 0.30 9.74 -13.30
CA LYS A 332 -0.46 8.81 -14.14
C LYS A 332 -0.61 7.44 -13.47
N CYS A 333 -1.82 6.90 -13.48
CA CYS A 333 -2.13 5.57 -12.98
C CYS A 333 -3.25 4.93 -13.80
N ASN A 334 -2.96 3.80 -14.46
CA ASN A 334 -3.92 3.03 -15.24
C ASN A 334 -4.75 2.11 -14.34
N ALA A 335 -4.16 1.60 -13.26
CA ALA A 335 -4.85 0.87 -12.20
C ALA A 335 -5.97 1.70 -11.55
N GLU A 336 -6.98 1.02 -11.01
CA GLU A 336 -8.06 1.65 -10.25
C GLU A 336 -7.53 2.13 -8.89
N GLU A 337 -7.72 3.42 -8.61
CA GLU A 337 -7.34 4.04 -7.33
C GLU A 337 -8.58 4.32 -6.48
N HIS A 338 -8.61 3.76 -5.27
CA HIS A 338 -9.73 3.89 -4.34
C HIS A 338 -9.46 4.97 -3.28
N VAL A 339 -10.04 6.16 -3.47
CA VAL A 339 -9.90 7.28 -2.53
C VAL A 339 -11.06 7.29 -1.55
N ARG A 340 -10.80 6.87 -0.30
CA ARG A 340 -11.79 6.94 0.78
C ARG A 340 -11.92 8.37 1.31
N VAL A 341 -13.12 8.95 1.23
CA VAL A 341 -13.40 10.31 1.69
C VAL A 341 -13.96 10.27 3.11
N THR A 342 -15.02 9.48 3.32
CA THR A 342 -15.63 9.22 4.65
C THR A 342 -15.95 7.72 4.79
N LYS A 343 -16.48 7.30 5.94
CA LYS A 343 -16.98 5.91 6.12
C LYS A 343 -18.09 5.55 5.15
N ALA A 344 -18.88 6.53 4.73
CA ALA A 344 -20.05 6.36 3.88
C ALA A 344 -19.80 6.74 2.40
N PHE A 345 -18.61 7.24 2.06
CA PHE A 345 -18.31 7.73 0.73
C PHE A 345 -16.85 7.48 0.32
N SER A 346 -16.68 6.89 -0.87
CA SER A 346 -15.39 6.76 -1.55
C SER A 346 -15.52 7.06 -3.03
N VAL A 347 -14.42 7.45 -3.66
CA VAL A 347 -14.31 7.70 -5.10
C VAL A 347 -13.34 6.68 -5.69
N ASN A 348 -13.81 5.91 -6.64
CA ASN A 348 -12.98 5.04 -7.47
C ASN A 348 -12.56 5.82 -8.70
N ILE A 349 -11.25 5.95 -8.92
CA ILE A 349 -10.66 6.72 -10.01
C ILE A 349 -9.98 5.74 -10.96
N PHE A 350 -10.36 5.78 -12.23
CA PHE A 350 -9.89 4.87 -13.27
C PHE A 350 -9.02 5.62 -14.28
N LYS A 351 -7.87 5.04 -14.65
CA LYS A 351 -6.99 5.57 -15.70
C LYS A 351 -6.68 7.07 -15.53
N VAL A 352 -6.30 7.45 -14.32
CA VAL A 352 -6.02 8.84 -13.98
C VAL A 352 -4.73 9.31 -14.62
N TRP A 353 -4.77 10.51 -15.19
CA TRP A 353 -3.60 11.27 -15.61
C TRP A 353 -3.86 12.73 -15.26
N VAL A 354 -3.17 13.27 -14.25
CA VAL A 354 -3.47 14.57 -13.67
C VAL A 354 -2.22 15.40 -13.41
N GLN A 355 -2.32 16.70 -13.63
CA GLN A 355 -1.27 17.68 -13.33
C GLN A 355 -1.91 18.97 -12.83
N ALA A 356 -1.39 19.49 -11.72
CA ALA A 356 -1.88 20.72 -11.10
C ALA A 356 -0.77 21.78 -10.96
N PHE A 357 -1.20 23.02 -10.75
CA PHE A 357 -0.41 24.24 -10.55
C PHE A 357 0.39 24.71 -11.77
N LYS A 358 1.44 23.98 -12.14
CA LYS A 358 2.35 24.38 -13.22
C LYS A 358 2.09 23.53 -14.46
N VAL A 359 1.41 24.08 -15.47
CA VAL A 359 1.18 23.45 -16.77
C VAL A 359 1.78 24.33 -17.86
N GLU A 360 2.73 23.80 -18.63
CA GLU A 360 3.38 24.52 -19.72
C GLU A 360 2.81 24.08 -21.07
N GLY A 361 2.51 25.04 -21.95
CA GLY A 361 2.02 24.76 -23.31
C GLY A 361 0.65 24.08 -23.39
N GLY A 362 -0.12 24.02 -22.29
CA GLY A 362 -1.42 23.34 -22.25
C GLY A 362 -1.33 21.82 -22.40
N GLN A 363 -0.15 21.23 -22.13
CA GLN A 363 0.10 19.79 -22.23
C GLN A 363 0.58 19.24 -20.89
N PHE A 364 0.44 17.93 -20.71
CA PHE A 364 1.03 17.24 -19.57
C PHE A 364 2.56 17.29 -19.67
N GLY A 365 3.21 17.58 -18.56
CA GLY A 365 4.65 17.44 -18.37
C GLY A 365 5.07 15.99 -18.16
N SER A 366 6.31 15.78 -17.75
CA SER A 366 6.88 14.44 -17.54
C SER A 366 6.02 13.58 -16.61
N VAL A 367 5.86 12.31 -16.96
CA VAL A 367 4.96 11.40 -16.25
C VAL A 367 5.67 10.77 -15.04
N GLU A 368 5.07 10.89 -13.86
CA GLU A 368 5.32 10.08 -12.67
C GLU A 368 4.22 9.02 -12.59
N GLU A 369 4.58 7.77 -12.87
CA GLU A 369 3.64 6.64 -12.82
C GLU A 369 3.41 6.18 -11.37
N CYS A 370 2.21 5.70 -11.08
CA CYS A 370 1.88 5.14 -9.78
C CYS A 370 2.57 3.78 -9.58
N LEU A 371 2.87 3.45 -8.32
CA LEU A 371 3.45 2.16 -7.95
C LEU A 371 2.56 0.96 -8.33
N LEU A 372 1.24 1.17 -8.47
CA LEU A 372 0.32 0.12 -8.89
C LEU A 372 0.50 -0.29 -10.36
N ASP A 373 1.00 0.63 -11.19
CA ASP A 373 1.32 0.38 -12.59
C ASP A 373 2.76 -0.14 -12.78
N GLU A 374 3.60 -0.04 -11.75
CA GLU A 374 5.00 -0.48 -11.83
C GLU A 374 5.03 -2.01 -11.94
N ASN A 375 5.23 -2.49 -13.17
CA ASN A 375 5.32 -3.91 -13.48
C ASN A 375 6.39 -4.56 -12.59
N ASN A 376 5.96 -5.53 -11.78
CA ASN A 376 6.78 -6.36 -10.88
C ASN A 376 7.81 -7.26 -11.60
N MET A 377 8.17 -6.94 -12.86
CA MET A 377 9.09 -7.67 -13.74
C MET A 377 10.56 -7.39 -13.41
N LEU A 378 10.86 -6.32 -12.66
CA LEU A 378 12.24 -6.00 -12.28
C LEU A 378 12.81 -7.01 -11.27
N ILE A 379 11.98 -7.52 -10.36
CA ILE A 379 12.38 -8.50 -9.33
C ILE A 379 12.76 -9.87 -9.97
N PRO A 380 11.93 -10.49 -10.84
CA PRO A 380 12.31 -11.72 -11.54
C PRO A 380 13.58 -11.60 -12.39
N ILE A 381 13.82 -10.45 -13.04
CA ILE A 381 15.01 -10.23 -13.87
C ILE A 381 16.28 -10.15 -13.02
N ALA A 382 16.23 -9.43 -11.89
CA ALA A 382 17.36 -9.33 -10.97
C ALA A 382 17.70 -10.70 -10.35
N VAL A 383 16.68 -11.45 -9.90
CA VAL A 383 16.86 -12.79 -9.35
C VAL A 383 17.39 -13.76 -10.41
N GLY A 384 16.87 -13.70 -11.64
CA GLY A 384 17.35 -14.50 -12.76
C GLY A 384 18.82 -14.21 -13.13
N GLY A 385 19.21 -12.93 -13.14
CA GLY A 385 20.60 -12.52 -13.40
C GLY A 385 21.57 -13.01 -12.32
N ALA A 386 21.18 -12.91 -11.05
CA ALA A 386 21.99 -13.40 -9.93
C ALA A 386 22.18 -14.93 -9.99
N LEU A 387 21.12 -15.69 -10.27
CA LEU A 387 21.19 -17.14 -10.44
C LEU A 387 22.09 -17.55 -11.62
N ALA A 388 21.96 -16.88 -12.77
CA ALA A 388 22.80 -17.16 -13.94
C ALA A 388 24.29 -16.85 -13.67
N GLY A 389 24.58 -15.74 -12.99
CA GLY A 389 25.94 -15.37 -12.59
C GLY A 389 26.58 -16.39 -11.65
N LEU A 390 25.82 -16.88 -10.66
CA LEU A 390 26.30 -17.89 -9.71
C LEU A 390 26.63 -19.21 -10.42
N VAL A 391 25.78 -19.67 -11.33
CA VAL A 391 26.03 -20.88 -12.13
C VAL A 391 27.31 -20.75 -12.96
N LEU A 392 27.53 -19.61 -13.60
CA LEU A 392 28.74 -19.34 -14.39
C LEU A 392 30.02 -19.45 -13.54
N ILE A 393 30.01 -18.85 -12.35
CA ILE A 393 31.16 -18.87 -11.42
C ILE A 393 31.49 -20.31 -11.01
N VAL A 394 30.47 -21.11 -10.68
CA VAL A 394 30.65 -22.53 -10.30
C VAL A 394 31.26 -23.34 -11.45
N LEU A 395 30.80 -23.13 -12.68
CA LEU A 395 31.35 -23.81 -13.85
C LEU A 395 32.82 -23.44 -14.11
N ILE A 396 33.18 -22.15 -14.00
CA ILE A 396 34.57 -21.70 -14.14
C ILE A 396 35.44 -22.34 -13.05
N ALA A 397 35.00 -22.32 -11.79
CA ALA A 397 35.72 -22.92 -10.68
C ALA A 397 35.91 -24.43 -10.89
N TYR A 398 34.88 -25.14 -11.37
CA TYR A 398 34.96 -26.57 -11.69
C TYR A 398 35.95 -26.86 -12.82
N LEU A 399 35.93 -26.09 -13.92
CA LEU A 399 36.87 -26.27 -15.03
C LEU A 399 38.32 -26.01 -14.60
N VAL A 400 38.56 -24.99 -13.79
CA VAL A 400 39.90 -24.68 -13.24
C VAL A 400 40.36 -25.77 -12.27
N GLY A 401 39.47 -26.25 -11.38
CA GLY A 401 39.75 -27.35 -10.47
C GLY A 401 40.09 -28.65 -11.21
N ARG A 402 39.28 -29.01 -12.20
CA ARG A 402 39.52 -30.19 -13.06
C ARG A 402 40.83 -30.07 -13.83
N LYS A 403 41.18 -28.89 -14.35
CA LYS A 403 42.46 -28.68 -15.05
C LYS A 403 43.67 -28.84 -14.13
N ARG A 404 43.55 -28.50 -12.84
CA ARG A 404 44.64 -28.68 -11.86
C ARG A 404 44.77 -30.12 -11.34
N SER A 405 43.70 -30.91 -11.28
CA SER A 405 43.77 -32.30 -10.81
C SER A 405 44.48 -33.28 -11.77
N HIS A 406 44.76 -32.92 -13.03
CA HIS A 406 45.45 -33.80 -13.99
C HIS A 406 46.99 -33.65 -14.02
N ALA A 407 47.59 -32.80 -13.17
CA ALA A 407 49.03 -32.49 -13.22
C ALA A 407 49.85 -33.05 -12.03
N GLY A 408 49.54 -34.25 -11.54
CA GLY A 408 50.21 -34.79 -10.35
C GLY A 408 50.21 -36.31 -10.24
N TYR A 409 50.92 -36.99 -11.12
CA TYR A 409 51.55 -38.28 -10.79
C TYR A 409 52.84 -38.43 -11.61
N GLN A 410 53.97 -38.03 -11.05
CA GLN A 410 55.26 -38.59 -11.43
C GLN A 410 55.58 -39.69 -10.41
N THR A 411 55.69 -40.91 -10.93
CA THR A 411 56.16 -42.10 -10.21
C THR A 411 57.65 -41.98 -9.92
N ILE A 412 58.03 -42.22 -8.66
CA ILE A 412 59.41 -42.49 -8.22
C ILE A 412 59.88 -43.83 -8.78
#